data_AF-A0A2N3DUK7-F1
#
_entry.id   AF-A0A2N3DUK7-F1
#
_cell.length_a   1.000
_cell.length_b   1.000
_cell.length_c   1.000
_cell.angle_alpha   90.00
_cell.angle_beta   90.00
_cell.angle_gamma   90.00
#
_symmetry.space_group_name_H-M   'P 1'
#
loop_
_entity.id
_entity.type
_entity.pdbx_description
1 polymer ?
#
loop_
_entity_poly.entity_id
_entity_poly.type
_entity_poly.pdbx_seq_one_letter_code
_entity_poly.pdbx_strand_id
1 'polypeptide(L)'
;MKGRILALGAKTTAKRTTKAEKRAETMEQILDAAEYLFSKHGFHGVTLKDVAKRVGVHHTLLNYYFDDKKTLFDAVFARRAVVTIDRRMQALDDYERAAGGKPTVEGALHAFLDTDLDLYIQGGEGWRNYGAFGAQASNSPEGAEFMDKYFDPIVLRLIEILKKALPDAAEEDIFWGYHFVTGALMLTLARTGRIDKLSDGLCRSEDYEAVKARMARFMAAGFRDICNQKRPDSEG
;
A
#
# COMPACT_ATOMS: atom_id res chain seq x y z
N MET A 1 27.41 -20.23 -65.15
CA MET A 1 26.18 -20.01 -64.35
C MET A 1 26.56 -20.17 -62.88
N LYS A 2 26.77 -19.07 -62.12
CA LYS A 2 25.82 -18.43 -61.17
C LYS A 2 25.12 -19.48 -60.27
N GLY A 3 25.21 -19.45 -58.93
CA GLY A 3 25.66 -18.38 -58.05
C GLY A 3 25.83 -18.82 -56.59
N ARG A 4 26.60 -18.01 -55.86
CA ARG A 4 26.68 -17.96 -54.39
C ARG A 4 25.35 -17.46 -53.82
N ILE A 5 24.82 -18.14 -52.80
CA ILE A 5 23.82 -17.56 -51.90
C ILE A 5 24.51 -17.36 -50.55
N LEU A 6 24.89 -16.10 -50.32
CA LEU A 6 25.18 -15.56 -48.99
C LEU A 6 23.84 -15.34 -48.29
N ALA A 7 23.55 -16.10 -47.23
CA ALA A 7 22.49 -15.75 -46.31
C ALA A 7 23.03 -14.66 -45.36
N LEU A 8 22.51 -13.44 -45.52
CA LEU A 8 22.79 -12.31 -44.64
C LEU A 8 22.25 -12.61 -43.24
N GLY A 9 23.13 -12.63 -42.25
CA GLY A 9 22.75 -12.56 -40.84
C GLY A 9 22.06 -11.22 -40.57
N ALA A 10 20.75 -11.27 -40.28
CA ALA A 10 20.01 -10.13 -39.78
C ALA A 10 20.58 -9.73 -38.41
N LYS A 11 21.36 -8.65 -38.37
CA LYS A 11 21.76 -8.01 -37.12
C LYS A 11 20.53 -7.34 -36.53
N THR A 12 19.98 -7.91 -35.47
CA THR A 12 18.99 -7.24 -34.61
C THR A 12 19.64 -5.98 -34.05
N THR A 13 19.28 -4.82 -34.58
CA THR A 13 19.75 -3.51 -34.11
C THR A 13 19.10 -3.21 -32.76
N ALA A 14 19.83 -3.48 -31.67
CA ALA A 14 19.44 -3.04 -30.34
C ALA A 14 19.29 -1.50 -30.34
N LYS A 15 18.08 -1.02 -30.08
CA LYS A 15 17.74 0.41 -30.06
C LYS A 15 18.56 1.09 -28.95
N ARG A 16 19.37 2.08 -29.30
CA ARG A 16 20.28 2.78 -28.37
C ARG A 16 19.46 3.69 -27.45
N THR A 17 19.24 3.27 -26.20
CA THR A 17 18.56 4.05 -25.14
C THR A 17 19.20 5.43 -24.95
N THR A 18 18.37 6.46 -24.83
CA THR A 18 18.73 7.85 -24.59
C THR A 18 19.28 8.06 -23.18
N LYS A 19 19.97 9.20 -22.96
CA LYS A 19 20.46 9.58 -21.62
C LYS A 19 19.32 9.77 -20.62
N ALA A 20 18.17 10.27 -21.08
CA ALA A 20 16.98 10.45 -20.24
C ALA A 20 16.37 9.11 -19.80
N GLU A 21 16.24 8.15 -20.71
CA GLU A 21 15.74 6.80 -20.38
C GLU A 21 16.64 6.10 -19.36
N LYS A 22 17.97 6.16 -19.54
CA LYS A 22 18.92 5.60 -18.55
C LYS A 22 18.81 6.25 -17.17
N ARG A 23 18.55 7.55 -17.12
CA ARG A 23 18.36 8.28 -15.86
C ARG A 23 17.07 7.82 -15.16
N ALA A 24 15.98 7.66 -15.91
CA ALA A 24 14.72 7.15 -15.37
C ALA A 24 14.86 5.70 -14.87
N GLU A 25 15.53 4.84 -15.63
CA GLU A 25 15.81 3.46 -15.22
C GLU A 25 16.64 3.39 -13.92
N THR A 26 17.68 4.23 -13.82
CA THR A 26 18.49 4.32 -12.60
C THR A 26 17.66 4.80 -11.41
N MET A 27 16.77 5.77 -11.63
CA MET A 27 15.86 6.27 -10.58
C MET A 27 14.95 5.15 -10.07
N GLU A 28 14.33 4.37 -10.96
CA GLU A 28 13.48 3.25 -10.55
C GLU A 28 14.25 2.19 -9.77
N GLN A 29 15.48 1.86 -10.19
CA GLN A 29 16.35 0.94 -9.44
C GLN A 29 16.66 1.44 -8.03
N ILE A 30 16.90 2.75 -7.87
CA ILE A 30 17.12 3.36 -6.55
C ILE A 30 15.87 3.26 -5.69
N LEU A 31 14.69 3.59 -6.25
CA LEU A 31 13.42 3.55 -5.54
C LEU A 31 13.04 2.12 -5.14
N ASP A 32 13.24 1.13 -6.00
CA ASP A 32 13.00 -0.29 -5.68
C ASP A 32 13.94 -0.81 -4.58
N ALA A 33 15.22 -0.42 -4.64
CA ALA A 33 16.19 -0.79 -3.61
C ALA A 33 15.85 -0.15 -2.26
N ALA A 34 15.46 1.12 -2.27
CA ALA A 34 15.05 1.86 -1.08
C ALA A 34 13.76 1.29 -0.48
N GLU A 35 12.74 1.01 -1.30
CA GLU A 35 11.47 0.39 -0.89
C GLU A 35 11.70 -0.93 -0.16
N TYR A 36 12.54 -1.80 -0.72
CA TYR A 36 12.91 -3.05 -0.06
C TYR A 36 13.62 -2.79 1.28
N LEU A 37 14.59 -1.87 1.34
CA LEU A 37 15.35 -1.65 2.56
C LEU A 37 14.47 -1.04 3.66
N PHE A 38 13.63 -0.06 3.32
CA PHE A 38 12.71 0.53 4.27
C PHE A 38 11.63 -0.46 4.73
N SER A 39 11.16 -1.37 3.88
CA SER A 39 10.20 -2.40 4.28
C SER A 39 10.78 -3.38 5.30
N LYS A 40 12.11 -3.60 5.30
CA LYS A 40 12.80 -4.51 6.21
C LYS A 40 13.35 -3.84 7.46
N HIS A 41 13.75 -2.58 7.37
CA HIS A 41 14.54 -1.92 8.42
C HIS A 41 13.92 -0.60 8.93
N GLY A 42 12.78 -0.19 8.37
CA GLY A 42 12.13 1.08 8.69
C GLY A 42 12.98 2.30 8.31
N PHE A 43 12.47 3.51 8.60
CA PHE A 43 13.15 4.75 8.25
C PHE A 43 14.52 4.89 8.93
N HIS A 44 14.60 4.62 10.24
CA HIS A 44 15.83 4.82 11.02
C HIS A 44 16.92 3.79 10.72
N GLY A 45 16.56 2.57 10.27
CA GLY A 45 17.51 1.50 10.00
C GLY A 45 18.17 1.54 8.62
N VAL A 46 17.86 2.53 7.78
CA VAL A 46 18.38 2.66 6.41
C VAL A 46 19.17 3.96 6.26
N THR A 47 20.27 3.90 5.50
CA THR A 47 21.02 5.07 5.05
C THR A 47 21.07 5.15 3.52
N LEU A 48 21.34 6.35 2.96
CA LEU A 48 21.58 6.50 1.52
C LEU A 48 22.75 5.62 1.04
N LYS A 49 23.76 5.37 1.89
CA LYS A 49 24.87 4.48 1.55
C LYS A 49 24.43 3.03 1.39
N ASP A 50 23.49 2.55 2.21
CA ASP A 50 22.95 1.19 2.10
C ASP A 50 22.19 1.00 0.79
N VAL A 51 21.40 2.00 0.40
CA VAL A 51 20.67 2.00 -0.88
C VAL A 51 21.66 1.99 -2.05
N ALA A 52 22.68 2.87 -2.04
CA ALA A 52 23.72 2.89 -3.08
C ALA A 52 24.41 1.53 -3.23
N LYS A 53 24.78 0.93 -2.09
CA LYS A 53 25.40 -0.40 -2.03
C LYS A 53 24.48 -1.48 -2.61
N ARG A 54 23.18 -1.43 -2.32
CA ARG A 54 22.19 -2.39 -2.85
C ARG A 54 22.00 -2.28 -4.36
N VAL A 55 21.99 -1.06 -4.90
CA VAL A 55 21.89 -0.82 -6.35
C VAL A 55 23.21 -1.17 -7.06
N GLY A 56 24.34 -1.18 -6.34
CA GLY A 56 25.66 -1.43 -6.90
C GLY A 56 26.30 -0.18 -7.52
N VAL A 57 25.93 1.00 -7.02
CA VAL A 57 26.43 2.30 -7.51
C VAL A 57 27.25 3.02 -6.45
N HIS A 58 28.07 3.97 -6.88
CA HIS A 58 28.81 4.82 -5.96
C HIS A 58 27.85 5.77 -5.21
N HIS A 59 28.08 5.99 -3.91
CA HIS A 59 27.19 6.80 -3.05
C HIS A 59 26.96 8.23 -3.57
N THR A 60 27.93 8.80 -4.28
CA THR A 60 27.79 10.14 -4.89
C THR A 60 26.69 10.19 -5.95
N LEU A 61 26.34 9.06 -6.58
CA LEU A 61 25.23 9.00 -7.52
C LEU A 61 23.90 9.18 -6.81
N LEU A 62 23.73 8.64 -5.60
CA LEU A 62 22.50 8.84 -4.85
C LEU A 62 22.33 10.28 -4.39
N ASN A 63 23.41 10.92 -3.95
CA ASN A 63 23.41 12.34 -3.59
C ASN A 63 23.10 13.26 -4.79
N TYR A 64 23.22 12.77 -6.03
CA TYR A 64 22.78 13.50 -7.21
C TYR A 64 21.25 13.45 -7.41
N TYR A 65 20.58 12.40 -6.92
CA TYR A 65 19.13 12.21 -7.05
C TYR A 65 18.35 12.67 -5.82
N PHE A 66 18.94 12.54 -4.63
CA PHE A 66 18.27 12.81 -3.36
C PHE A 66 19.21 13.57 -2.43
N ASP A 67 18.75 14.72 -1.96
CA ASP A 67 19.52 15.59 -1.05
C ASP A 67 19.64 14.96 0.36
N ASP A 68 18.60 14.24 0.79
CA ASP A 68 18.57 13.55 2.07
C ASP A 68 17.72 12.27 2.04
N LYS A 69 17.75 11.54 3.17
CA LYS A 69 17.00 10.30 3.34
C LYS A 69 15.48 10.52 3.36
N LYS A 70 15.01 11.66 3.89
CA LYS A 70 13.57 11.97 3.96
C LYS A 70 12.98 12.16 2.57
N THR A 71 13.70 12.86 1.70
CA THR A 71 13.34 13.05 0.28
C THR A 71 13.24 11.71 -0.44
N LEU A 72 14.19 10.79 -0.21
CA LEU A 72 14.11 9.43 -0.77
C LEU A 72 12.91 8.64 -0.22
N PHE A 73 12.69 8.70 1.09
CA PHE A 73 11.56 8.03 1.76
C PHE A 73 10.21 8.51 1.21
N ASP A 74 10.03 9.83 1.11
CA ASP A 74 8.82 10.46 0.57
C ASP A 74 8.61 10.09 -0.90
N ALA A 75 9.69 10.02 -1.70
CA ALA A 75 9.62 9.64 -3.11
C ALA A 75 9.19 8.19 -3.31
N VAL A 76 9.72 7.26 -2.50
CA VAL A 76 9.30 5.84 -2.51
C VAL A 76 7.81 5.74 -2.18
N PHE A 77 7.36 6.47 -1.17
CA PHE A 77 5.95 6.48 -0.76
C PHE A 77 5.03 7.03 -1.85
N ALA A 78 5.35 8.23 -2.34
CA ALA A 78 4.55 8.95 -3.33
C ALA A 78 4.37 8.17 -4.63
N ARG A 79 5.42 7.46 -5.07
CA ARG A 79 5.41 6.66 -6.32
C ARG A 79 4.22 5.70 -6.40
N ARG A 80 3.86 5.06 -5.29
CA ARG A 80 2.76 4.07 -5.25
C ARG A 80 1.48 4.61 -4.61
N ALA A 81 1.58 5.63 -3.75
CA ALA A 81 0.42 6.25 -3.11
C ALA A 81 -0.61 6.72 -4.15
N VAL A 82 -0.16 7.39 -5.21
CA VAL A 82 -1.03 7.85 -6.31
C VAL A 82 -1.87 6.71 -6.89
N VAL A 83 -1.22 5.58 -7.20
CA VAL A 83 -1.90 4.41 -7.77
C VAL A 83 -2.91 3.80 -6.79
N THR A 84 -2.56 3.70 -5.51
CA THR A 84 -3.47 3.15 -4.49
C THR A 84 -4.67 4.06 -4.23
N ILE A 85 -4.45 5.38 -4.18
CA ILE A 85 -5.49 6.38 -3.92
C ILE A 85 -6.48 6.40 -5.08
N ASP A 86 -5.99 6.52 -6.32
CA ASP A 86 -6.85 6.59 -7.51
C ASP A 86 -7.74 5.34 -7.60
N ARG A 87 -7.17 4.15 -7.38
CA ARG A 87 -7.93 2.90 -7.41
C ARG A 87 -8.96 2.80 -6.30
N ARG A 88 -8.60 3.19 -5.07
CA ARG A 88 -9.54 3.16 -3.94
C ARG A 88 -10.67 4.17 -4.12
N MET A 89 -10.37 5.39 -4.58
CA MET A 89 -11.38 6.40 -4.88
C MET A 89 -12.40 5.85 -5.88
N GLN A 90 -11.88 5.30 -7.00
CA GLN A 90 -12.73 4.69 -8.03
C GLN A 90 -13.56 3.52 -7.48
N ALA A 91 -12.97 2.63 -6.68
CA ALA A 91 -13.67 1.49 -6.11
C ALA A 91 -14.79 1.91 -5.14
N LEU A 92 -14.56 2.92 -4.31
CA LEU A 92 -15.58 3.46 -3.40
C LEU A 92 -16.72 4.13 -4.17
N ASP A 93 -16.40 4.89 -5.23
CA ASP A 93 -17.41 5.55 -6.07
C ASP A 93 -18.27 4.55 -6.83
N ASP A 94 -17.66 3.51 -7.39
CA ASP A 94 -18.38 2.44 -8.08
C ASP A 94 -19.24 1.61 -7.12
N TYR A 95 -18.71 1.31 -5.93
CA TYR A 95 -19.47 0.65 -4.87
C TYR A 95 -20.68 1.47 -4.44
N GLU A 96 -20.51 2.75 -4.13
CA GLU A 96 -21.60 3.60 -3.67
C GLU A 96 -22.71 3.73 -4.73
N ARG A 97 -22.32 3.86 -6.01
CA ARG A 97 -23.27 3.87 -7.13
C ARG A 97 -24.04 2.56 -7.21
N ALA A 98 -23.35 1.43 -7.12
CA ALA A 98 -23.96 0.10 -7.16
C ALA A 98 -24.87 -0.17 -5.95
N ALA A 99 -24.54 0.38 -4.77
CA ALA A 99 -25.33 0.23 -3.56
C ALA A 99 -26.68 0.97 -3.60
N GLY A 100 -26.91 1.86 -4.58
CA GLY A 100 -28.23 2.47 -4.83
C GLY A 100 -28.79 3.25 -3.62
N GLY A 101 -27.92 3.93 -2.88
CA GLY A 101 -28.30 4.70 -1.68
C GLY A 101 -28.47 3.87 -0.41
N LYS A 102 -28.17 2.58 -0.44
CA LYS A 102 -28.21 1.69 0.74
C LYS A 102 -26.86 0.98 0.93
N PRO A 103 -25.76 1.74 1.14
CA PRO A 103 -24.47 1.13 1.39
C PRO A 103 -24.50 0.31 2.69
N THR A 104 -23.71 -0.76 2.71
CA THR A 104 -23.40 -1.52 3.91
C THR A 104 -21.97 -1.25 4.36
N VAL A 105 -21.69 -1.42 5.65
CA VAL A 105 -20.32 -1.36 6.19
C VAL A 105 -19.43 -2.39 5.49
N GLU A 106 -19.89 -3.64 5.38
CA GLU A 106 -19.09 -4.73 4.80
C GLU A 106 -18.72 -4.48 3.34
N GLY A 107 -19.67 -4.01 2.52
CA GLY A 107 -19.38 -3.68 1.12
C GLY A 107 -18.43 -2.48 0.98
N ALA A 108 -18.54 -1.47 1.85
CA ALA A 108 -17.64 -0.32 1.83
C ALA A 108 -16.21 -0.73 2.21
N LEU A 109 -16.08 -1.60 3.22
CA LEU A 109 -14.79 -2.16 3.63
C LEU A 109 -14.20 -3.08 2.55
N HIS A 110 -15.01 -3.87 1.85
CA HIS A 110 -14.53 -4.65 0.68
C HIS A 110 -13.99 -3.72 -0.41
N ALA A 111 -14.74 -2.70 -0.81
CA ALA A 111 -14.29 -1.75 -1.83
C ALA A 111 -12.95 -1.08 -1.45
N PHE A 112 -12.76 -0.75 -0.18
CA PHE A 112 -11.53 -0.12 0.31
C PHE A 112 -10.34 -1.09 0.46
N LEU A 113 -10.55 -2.23 1.12
CA LEU A 113 -9.50 -3.18 1.51
C LEU A 113 -9.08 -4.07 0.34
N ASP A 114 -10.05 -4.60 -0.41
CA ASP A 114 -9.78 -5.57 -1.48
C ASP A 114 -8.98 -4.94 -2.61
N THR A 115 -9.19 -3.65 -2.88
CA THR A 115 -8.43 -2.88 -3.88
C THR A 115 -6.91 -2.91 -3.62
N ASP A 116 -6.52 -2.78 -2.36
CA ASP A 116 -5.12 -2.84 -1.95
C ASP A 116 -4.61 -4.28 -1.90
N LEU A 117 -5.40 -5.19 -1.34
CA LEU A 117 -5.04 -6.60 -1.27
C LEU A 117 -4.82 -7.18 -2.68
N ASP A 118 -5.64 -6.81 -3.65
CA ASP A 118 -5.49 -7.22 -5.05
C ASP A 118 -4.18 -6.71 -5.68
N LEU A 119 -3.77 -5.48 -5.36
CA LEU A 119 -2.46 -4.97 -5.76
C LEU A 119 -1.32 -5.80 -5.17
N TYR A 120 -1.41 -6.20 -3.90
CA TYR A 120 -0.38 -7.00 -3.24
C TYR A 120 -0.36 -8.46 -3.73
N ILE A 121 -1.52 -9.01 -4.09
CA ILE A 121 -1.66 -10.34 -4.68
C ILE A 121 -1.08 -10.37 -6.10
N GLN A 122 -1.48 -9.42 -6.95
CA GLN A 122 -1.17 -9.43 -8.39
C GLN A 122 0.15 -8.73 -8.73
N GLY A 123 0.57 -7.76 -7.92
CA GLY A 123 1.69 -6.86 -8.20
C GLY A 123 3.08 -7.40 -7.83
N GLY A 124 3.16 -8.61 -7.26
CA GLY A 124 4.43 -9.26 -6.92
C GLY A 124 5.17 -8.59 -5.75
N GLU A 125 6.46 -8.95 -5.58
CA GLU A 125 7.20 -8.62 -4.35
C GLU A 125 7.42 -7.11 -4.14
N GLY A 126 7.49 -6.31 -5.21
CA GLY A 126 7.58 -4.86 -5.07
C GLY A 126 6.35 -4.28 -4.37
N TRP A 127 5.15 -4.64 -4.82
CA TRP A 127 3.91 -4.21 -4.16
C TRP A 127 3.81 -4.75 -2.73
N ARG A 128 4.28 -5.97 -2.47
CA ARG A 128 4.33 -6.50 -1.09
C ARG A 128 5.36 -5.80 -0.20
N ASN A 129 6.48 -5.33 -0.75
CA ASN A 129 7.44 -4.49 -0.03
C ASN A 129 6.81 -3.13 0.29
N TYR A 130 6.04 -2.56 -0.63
CA TYR A 130 5.31 -1.32 -0.38
C TYR A 130 4.30 -1.43 0.76
N GLY A 131 3.51 -2.52 0.81
CA GLY A 131 2.61 -2.75 1.94
C GLY A 131 3.36 -2.83 3.28
N ALA A 132 4.46 -3.61 3.33
CA ALA A 132 5.29 -3.72 4.54
C ALA A 132 5.98 -2.40 4.90
N PHE A 133 6.39 -1.61 3.91
CA PHE A 133 6.92 -0.26 4.10
C PHE A 133 5.88 0.69 4.68
N GLY A 134 4.65 0.67 4.17
CA GLY A 134 3.50 1.38 4.72
C GLY A 134 3.30 1.07 6.20
N ALA A 135 3.28 -0.22 6.55
CA ALA A 135 3.12 -0.66 7.94
C ALA A 135 4.25 -0.18 8.87
N GLN A 136 5.49 -0.12 8.39
CA GLN A 136 6.61 0.45 9.17
C GLN A 136 6.43 1.95 9.38
N ALA A 137 6.06 2.69 8.33
CA ALA A 137 5.93 4.14 8.39
C ALA A 137 4.73 4.60 9.23
N SER A 138 3.60 3.88 9.20
CA SER A 138 2.43 4.18 10.03
C SER A 138 2.74 4.20 11.53
N ASN A 139 3.86 3.61 11.95
CA ASN A 139 4.32 3.57 13.33
C ASN A 139 5.48 4.54 13.61
N SER A 140 5.75 5.51 12.72
CA SER A 140 6.80 6.52 12.90
C SER A 140 6.28 7.96 12.70
N PRO A 141 6.89 8.97 13.34
CA PRO A 141 6.52 10.37 13.15
C PRO A 141 6.62 10.83 11.68
N GLU A 142 7.63 10.35 10.94
CA GLU A 142 7.85 10.69 9.54
C GLU A 142 6.76 10.13 8.61
N GLY A 143 6.18 8.99 8.96
CA GLY A 143 5.08 8.41 8.20
C GLY A 143 3.73 9.06 8.51
N ALA A 144 3.51 9.57 9.73
CA ALA A 144 2.27 10.25 10.09
C ALA A 144 1.98 11.46 9.19
N GLU A 145 2.98 12.35 9.00
CA GLU A 145 2.85 13.50 8.09
C GLU A 145 2.48 13.08 6.65
N PHE A 146 3.02 11.94 6.20
CA PHE A 146 2.70 11.40 4.88
C PHE A 146 1.25 10.89 4.81
N MET A 147 0.79 10.19 5.86
CA MET A 147 -0.57 9.68 5.93
C MET A 147 -1.59 10.81 5.84
N ASP A 148 -1.40 11.87 6.62
CA ASP A 148 -2.25 13.06 6.60
C ASP A 148 -2.35 13.66 5.19
N LYS A 149 -1.20 13.78 4.50
CA LYS A 149 -1.14 14.43 3.18
C LYS A 149 -1.80 13.63 2.06
N TYR A 150 -1.66 12.30 2.06
CA TYR A 150 -2.02 11.48 0.90
C TYR A 150 -3.24 10.59 1.16
N PHE A 151 -3.44 10.10 2.38
CA PHE A 151 -4.48 9.12 2.67
C PHE A 151 -5.74 9.74 3.30
N ASP A 152 -5.67 10.89 3.99
CA ASP A 152 -6.87 11.51 4.58
C ASP A 152 -8.05 11.69 3.62
N PRO A 153 -7.87 12.17 2.37
CA PRO A 153 -8.99 12.36 1.46
C PRO A 153 -9.73 11.05 1.15
N ILE A 154 -9.00 9.95 0.93
CA ILE A 154 -9.60 8.65 0.64
C ILE A 154 -10.23 8.02 1.90
N VAL A 155 -9.65 8.28 3.07
CA VAL A 155 -10.21 7.83 4.35
C VAL A 155 -11.52 8.53 4.65
N LEU A 156 -11.56 9.85 4.53
CA LEU A 156 -12.79 10.63 4.75
C LEU A 156 -13.89 10.22 3.76
N ARG A 157 -13.53 9.91 2.51
CA ARG A 157 -14.46 9.36 1.52
C ARG A 157 -15.08 8.02 1.97
N LEU A 158 -14.29 7.10 2.53
CA LEU A 158 -14.81 5.88 3.13
C LEU A 158 -15.73 6.18 4.32
N ILE A 159 -15.31 7.08 5.22
CA ILE A 159 -16.09 7.49 6.39
C ILE A 159 -17.46 8.04 5.99
N GLU A 160 -17.57 8.82 4.91
CA GLU A 160 -18.85 9.29 4.38
C GLU A 160 -19.80 8.15 4.00
N ILE A 161 -19.28 7.10 3.36
CA ILE A 161 -20.07 5.91 3.01
C ILE A 161 -20.49 5.15 4.28
N LEU A 162 -19.58 5.03 5.26
CA LEU A 162 -19.87 4.39 6.53
C LEU A 162 -20.95 5.14 7.32
N LYS A 163 -20.90 6.48 7.35
CA LYS A 163 -21.96 7.33 7.95
C LYS A 163 -23.32 7.10 7.29
N LYS A 164 -23.36 6.93 5.96
CA LYS A 164 -24.60 6.57 5.23
C LYS A 164 -25.09 5.16 5.56
N ALA A 165 -24.17 4.22 5.79
CA ALA A 165 -24.49 2.84 6.16
C ALA A 165 -24.95 2.71 7.63
N LEU A 166 -24.57 3.65 8.48
CA LEU A 166 -24.83 3.69 9.92
C LEU A 166 -25.35 5.09 10.35
N PRO A 167 -26.53 5.51 9.87
CA PRO A 167 -27.00 6.89 10.04
C PRO A 167 -27.27 7.30 11.50
N ASP A 168 -27.54 6.32 12.37
CA ASP A 168 -27.87 6.55 13.78
C ASP A 168 -26.65 6.38 14.71
N ALA A 169 -25.48 6.04 14.17
CA ALA A 169 -24.27 5.81 14.94
C ALA A 169 -23.60 7.13 15.36
N ALA A 170 -22.94 7.15 16.52
CA ALA A 170 -22.09 8.25 16.88
C ALA A 170 -20.87 8.32 15.93
N GLU A 171 -20.53 9.50 15.44
CA GLU A 171 -19.40 9.65 14.51
C GLU A 171 -18.08 9.16 15.13
N GLU A 172 -17.90 9.36 16.43
CA GLU A 172 -16.74 8.88 17.19
C GLU A 172 -16.54 7.37 17.06
N ASP A 173 -17.62 6.59 17.13
CA ASP A 173 -17.56 5.13 17.04
C ASP A 173 -17.23 4.68 15.60
N ILE A 174 -17.64 5.44 14.59
CA ILE A 174 -17.25 5.19 13.19
C ILE A 174 -15.72 5.41 13.02
N PHE A 175 -15.17 6.47 13.60
CA PHE A 175 -13.72 6.72 13.56
C PHE A 175 -12.93 5.66 14.33
N TRP A 176 -13.40 5.23 15.50
CA TRP A 176 -12.79 4.12 16.24
C TRP A 176 -12.85 2.80 15.46
N GLY A 177 -13.99 2.49 14.85
CA GLY A 177 -14.11 1.32 13.97
C GLY A 177 -13.09 1.36 12.82
N TYR A 178 -12.91 2.52 12.20
CA TYR A 178 -11.92 2.71 11.15
C TYR A 178 -10.48 2.55 11.67
N HIS A 179 -10.19 3.07 12.87
CA HIS A 179 -8.90 2.87 13.53
C HIS A 179 -8.59 1.37 13.74
N PHE A 180 -9.58 0.57 14.14
CA PHE A 180 -9.39 -0.88 14.28
C PHE A 180 -9.16 -1.60 12.94
N VAL A 181 -9.88 -1.20 11.88
CA VAL A 181 -9.64 -1.72 10.53
C VAL A 181 -8.21 -1.46 10.08
N THR A 182 -7.77 -0.22 10.21
CA THR A 182 -6.43 0.18 9.79
C THR A 182 -5.34 -0.47 10.62
N GLY A 183 -5.51 -0.58 11.94
CA GLY A 183 -4.57 -1.30 12.80
C GLY A 183 -4.38 -2.76 12.36
N ALA A 184 -5.47 -3.46 12.09
CA ALA A 184 -5.41 -4.83 11.57
C ALA A 184 -4.82 -4.93 10.16
N LEU A 185 -5.08 -3.93 9.30
CA LEU A 185 -4.53 -3.89 7.96
C LEU A 185 -3.01 -3.71 8.03
N MET A 186 -2.53 -2.75 8.81
CA MET A 186 -1.10 -2.50 8.97
C MET A 186 -0.37 -3.71 9.56
N LEU A 187 -0.94 -4.37 10.57
CA LEU A 187 -0.37 -5.62 11.10
C LEU A 187 -0.28 -6.72 10.03
N THR A 188 -1.31 -6.82 9.18
CA THR A 188 -1.32 -7.77 8.06
C THR A 188 -0.23 -7.45 7.05
N LEU A 189 -0.12 -6.19 6.63
CA LEU A 189 0.85 -5.74 5.65
C LEU A 189 2.30 -5.86 6.16
N ALA A 190 2.51 -5.78 7.48
CA ALA A 190 3.82 -5.96 8.11
C ALA A 190 4.42 -7.37 7.94
N ARG A 191 3.62 -8.40 7.58
CA ARG A 191 4.10 -9.76 7.28
C ARG A 191 5.03 -10.33 8.37
N THR A 192 4.63 -10.21 9.62
CA THR A 192 5.53 -10.46 10.77
C THR A 192 5.89 -11.94 10.99
N GLY A 193 5.22 -12.89 10.32
CA GLY A 193 5.39 -14.33 10.55
C GLY A 193 4.80 -14.81 11.88
N ARG A 194 4.16 -13.94 12.67
CA ARG A 194 3.68 -14.28 14.02
C ARG A 194 2.54 -15.27 14.00
N ILE A 195 1.58 -15.10 13.08
CA ILE A 195 0.42 -15.99 12.94
C ILE A 195 0.84 -17.34 12.36
N ASP A 196 1.85 -17.36 11.49
CA ASP A 196 2.45 -18.56 10.93
C ASP A 196 2.97 -19.45 12.06
N LYS A 197 3.76 -18.88 12.98
CA LYS A 197 4.26 -19.60 14.14
C LYS A 197 3.16 -19.95 15.15
N LEU A 198 2.20 -19.04 15.39
CA LEU A 198 1.12 -19.27 16.37
C LEU A 198 0.23 -20.45 15.97
N SER A 199 0.00 -20.59 14.68
CA SER A 199 -0.93 -21.55 14.09
C SER A 199 -0.23 -22.80 13.57
N ASP A 200 1.08 -22.97 13.85
CA ASP A 200 1.89 -24.06 13.32
C ASP A 200 1.78 -24.23 11.79
N GLY A 201 1.79 -23.11 11.08
CA GLY A 201 1.72 -23.05 9.61
C GLY A 201 0.31 -23.19 9.02
N LEU A 202 -0.75 -23.33 9.83
CA LEU A 202 -2.14 -23.36 9.34
C LEU A 202 -2.55 -22.03 8.70
N CYS A 203 -2.10 -20.91 9.26
CA CYS A 203 -2.26 -19.57 8.70
C CYS A 203 -0.90 -19.07 8.19
N ARG A 204 -0.90 -18.23 7.15
CA ARG A 204 0.32 -17.60 6.64
C ARG A 204 0.15 -16.09 6.58
N SER A 205 1.09 -15.33 7.14
CA SER A 205 1.03 -13.86 7.15
C SER A 205 1.20 -13.23 5.76
N GLU A 206 1.62 -14.02 4.76
CA GLU A 206 1.71 -13.61 3.36
C GLU A 206 0.53 -14.09 2.50
N ASP A 207 -0.45 -14.78 3.09
CA ASP A 207 -1.66 -15.25 2.39
C ASP A 207 -2.75 -14.17 2.40
N TYR A 208 -2.60 -13.21 1.49
CA TYR A 208 -3.55 -12.11 1.35
C TYR A 208 -4.93 -12.55 0.84
N GLU A 209 -5.03 -13.69 0.15
CA GLU A 209 -6.33 -14.25 -0.25
C GLU A 209 -7.11 -14.73 0.98
N ALA A 210 -6.43 -15.40 1.92
CA ALA A 210 -7.03 -15.79 3.18
C ALA A 210 -7.46 -14.59 4.03
N VAL A 211 -6.70 -13.49 4.00
CA VAL A 211 -7.08 -12.23 4.64
C VAL A 211 -8.31 -11.64 3.97
N LYS A 212 -8.29 -11.47 2.64
CA LYS A 212 -9.38 -10.89 1.84
C LYS A 212 -10.71 -11.61 2.08
N ALA A 213 -10.69 -12.94 2.19
CA ALA A 213 -11.89 -13.75 2.47
C ALA A 213 -12.56 -13.50 3.84
N ARG A 214 -11.89 -12.80 4.77
CA ARG A 214 -12.31 -12.70 6.18
C ARG A 214 -12.37 -11.27 6.72
N MET A 215 -11.40 -10.43 6.36
CA MET A 215 -11.13 -9.18 7.07
C MET A 215 -12.31 -8.21 7.02
N ALA A 216 -12.85 -7.90 5.84
CA ALA A 216 -13.96 -6.95 5.70
C ALA A 216 -15.20 -7.40 6.48
N ARG A 217 -15.57 -8.69 6.39
CA ARG A 217 -16.69 -9.27 7.14
C ARG A 217 -16.48 -9.20 8.66
N PHE A 218 -15.29 -9.59 9.13
CA PHE A 218 -14.94 -9.56 10.55
C PHE A 218 -15.03 -8.13 11.10
N MET A 219 -14.45 -7.18 10.39
CA MET A 219 -14.44 -5.76 10.78
C MET A 219 -15.83 -5.15 10.74
N ALA A 220 -16.62 -5.44 9.71
CA ALA A 220 -17.98 -4.95 9.59
C ALA A 220 -18.88 -5.43 10.74
N ALA A 221 -18.67 -6.64 11.25
CA ALA A 221 -19.34 -7.12 12.45
C ALA A 221 -18.97 -6.28 13.68
N GLY A 222 -17.69 -5.99 13.89
CA GLY A 222 -17.22 -5.13 14.97
C GLY A 222 -17.78 -3.70 14.90
N PHE A 223 -17.79 -3.10 13.69
CA PHE A 223 -18.42 -1.79 13.45
C PHE A 223 -19.88 -1.77 13.88
N ARG A 224 -20.66 -2.76 13.42
CA ARG A 224 -22.09 -2.83 13.77
C ARG A 224 -22.30 -3.01 15.26
N ASP A 225 -21.43 -3.77 15.93
CA ASP A 225 -21.53 -3.94 17.38
C ASP A 225 -21.30 -2.62 18.11
N ILE A 226 -20.16 -1.96 17.90
CA ILE A 226 -19.82 -0.72 18.62
C ILE A 226 -20.80 0.42 18.29
N CYS A 227 -21.24 0.53 17.04
CA CYS A 227 -22.12 1.60 16.59
C CYS A 227 -23.58 1.41 17.02
N ASN A 228 -23.98 0.19 17.43
CA ASN A 228 -25.32 -0.09 17.94
C ASN A 228 -25.40 0.03 19.47
N GLN A 229 -24.27 0.17 20.18
CA GLN A 229 -24.28 0.35 21.62
C GLN A 229 -24.78 1.76 21.94
N LYS A 230 -25.97 1.85 22.56
CA LYS A 230 -26.43 3.11 23.14
C LYS A 230 -25.42 3.54 24.20
N ARG A 231 -24.87 4.75 24.06
CA ARG A 231 -24.07 5.34 25.14
C ARG A 231 -24.90 5.30 26.43
N PRO A 232 -24.38 4.74 27.53
CA PRO A 232 -25.00 5.00 28.82
C PRO A 232 -25.04 6.51 28.98
N ASP A 233 -26.21 7.05 29.36
CA ASP A 233 -26.35 8.47 29.66
C ASP A 233 -25.19 8.84 30.58
N SER A 234 -24.32 9.74 30.12
CA SER A 234 -23.23 10.24 30.93
C SER A 234 -23.85 10.88 32.17
N GLU A 235 -23.78 10.18 33.29
CA GLU A 235 -24.21 10.68 34.59
C GLU A 235 -23.40 11.94 34.92
N GLY A 236 -24.12 13.06 35.01
CA GLY A 236 -23.85 14.19 35.91
C GLY A 236 -22.58 15.01 35.68
#